data_AF-A0A0A0KYZ5-F1
#
_entry.id   AF-A0A0A0KYZ5-F1
#
_cell.length_a   1.000
_cell.length_b   1.000
_cell.length_c   1.000
_cell.angle_alpha   90.00
_cell.angle_beta   90.00
_cell.angle_gamma   90.00
#
_symmetry.space_group_name_H-M   'P 1'
#
loop_
_entity.id
_entity.type
_entity.pdbx_description
1 polymer ?
#
loop_
_entity_poly.entity_id
_entity_poly.type
_entity_poly.pdbx_seq_one_letter_code
_entity_poly.pdbx_strand_id
1 'polypeptide(L)'
;MAGLMFTALLCLSAAAMTVTVRGEDPYFFFTWNVTYGTISPLGVPQQGILINGQFPGPNINSTSNNNLVINVFNNLDEPFLLHCAARPNPQGSYHYGSINITRTIKLVNSVSKVDGKLRYAINGVSHVDPETPLKLAEYFEIADKVFKYDTISDEGLAEGVTTVTVAPNVVNTTFRNFIEIIFENHEKSLQSWHLDGYSFFAVA
;
A
#
# COMPACT_ATOMS: atom_id res chain seq x y z
N MET A 1 52.57 -8.15 44.66
CA MET A 1 51.45 -7.18 44.72
C MET A 1 51.35 -6.30 43.47
N ALA A 2 52.46 -5.83 42.88
CA ALA A 2 52.44 -4.96 41.68
C ALA A 2 51.77 -5.59 40.43
N GLY A 3 51.99 -6.87 40.16
CA GLY A 3 51.39 -7.55 38.99
C GLY A 3 49.86 -7.71 39.07
N LEU A 4 49.31 -7.83 40.28
CA LEU A 4 47.86 -7.96 40.50
C LEU A 4 47.14 -6.60 40.35
N MET A 5 47.81 -5.51 40.72
CA MET A 5 47.30 -4.16 40.46
C MET A 5 47.32 -3.82 38.97
N PHE A 6 48.34 -4.26 38.23
CA PHE A 6 48.45 -3.96 36.81
C PHE A 6 47.38 -4.67 35.96
N THR A 7 47.06 -5.93 36.27
CA THR A 7 45.96 -6.65 35.63
C THR A 7 44.59 -6.09 36.00
N ALA A 8 44.38 -5.69 37.25
CA ALA A 8 43.12 -5.05 37.67
C ALA A 8 42.89 -3.70 36.93
N LEU A 9 43.94 -2.89 36.75
CA LEU A 9 43.86 -1.62 36.03
C LEU A 9 43.58 -1.82 34.52
N LEU A 10 44.19 -2.85 33.92
CA LEU A 10 43.96 -3.21 32.52
C LEU A 10 42.51 -3.66 32.29
N CYS A 11 41.96 -4.50 33.19
CA CYS A 11 40.56 -4.94 33.12
C CYS A 11 39.57 -3.77 33.31
N LEU A 12 39.88 -2.81 34.18
CA LEU A 12 39.05 -1.61 34.36
C LEU A 12 39.06 -0.71 33.11
N SER A 13 40.22 -0.58 32.45
CA SER A 13 40.32 0.16 31.18
C SER A 13 39.61 -0.53 30.01
N ALA A 14 39.61 -1.86 29.96
CA ALA A 14 38.90 -2.64 28.94
C ALA A 14 37.38 -2.58 29.13
N ALA A 15 36.89 -2.59 30.38
CA ALA A 15 35.48 -2.39 30.69
C ALA A 15 35.00 -0.96 30.39
N ALA A 16 35.88 0.05 30.50
CA ALA A 16 35.56 1.43 30.16
C ALA A 16 35.49 1.69 28.64
N MET A 17 36.01 0.78 27.80
CA MET A 17 36.00 0.89 26.32
C MET A 17 34.90 0.08 25.64
N THR A 18 33.90 -0.44 26.37
CA THR A 18 32.72 -1.03 25.72
C THR A 18 31.87 0.10 25.12
N VAL A 19 32.23 0.51 23.90
CA VAL A 19 31.36 1.30 23.05
C VAL A 19 30.15 0.43 22.73
N THR A 20 29.00 0.79 23.27
CA THR A 20 27.74 0.16 22.89
C THR A 20 27.47 0.51 21.43
N VAL A 21 27.67 -0.46 20.54
CA VAL A 21 27.27 -0.33 19.14
C VAL A 21 25.74 -0.35 19.11
N ARG A 22 25.13 0.83 18.97
CA ARG A 22 23.70 0.94 18.66
C ARG A 22 23.53 0.66 17.17
N GLY A 23 23.14 -0.57 16.84
CA GLY A 23 22.85 -0.99 15.47
C GLY A 23 21.48 -0.57 14.94
N GLU A 24 20.80 0.36 15.64
CA GLU A 24 19.42 0.75 15.34
C GLU A 24 19.35 2.23 14.98
N ASP A 25 18.61 2.54 13.92
CA ASP A 25 18.39 3.90 13.45
C ASP A 25 17.49 4.71 14.41
N PRO A 26 17.64 6.05 14.45
CA PRO A 26 16.89 6.88 15.38
C PRO A 26 15.37 6.81 15.20
N TYR A 27 14.64 6.81 16.33
CA TYR A 27 13.19 6.92 16.36
C TYR A 27 12.72 8.36 16.52
N PHE A 28 11.73 8.75 15.72
CA PHE A 28 11.02 10.02 15.85
C PHE A 28 9.55 9.78 16.14
N PHE A 29 9.06 10.37 17.22
CA PHE A 29 7.70 10.19 17.69
C PHE A 29 6.87 11.43 17.39
N PHE A 30 5.71 11.24 16.79
CA PHE A 30 4.75 12.29 16.50
C PHE A 30 3.38 11.91 17.04
N THR A 31 2.66 12.90 17.57
CA THR A 31 1.25 12.74 17.95
C THR A 31 0.42 13.68 17.10
N TRP A 32 -0.56 13.11 16.38
CA TRP A 32 -1.42 13.81 15.45
C TRP A 32 -2.87 13.73 15.92
N ASN A 33 -3.44 14.88 16.25
CA ASN A 33 -4.87 15.06 16.47
C ASN A 33 -5.52 15.51 15.16
N VAL A 34 -6.38 14.66 14.62
CA VAL A 34 -7.11 14.91 13.37
C VAL A 34 -8.47 15.49 13.72
N THR A 35 -8.77 16.67 13.21
CA THR A 35 -10.00 17.43 13.54
C THR A 35 -10.52 18.16 12.30
N TYR A 36 -11.81 18.48 12.27
CA TYR A 36 -12.30 19.51 11.36
C TYR A 36 -11.89 20.91 11.83
N GLY A 37 -11.71 21.81 10.88
CA GLY A 37 -11.61 23.24 11.14
C GLY A 37 -11.84 24.07 9.88
N THR A 38 -11.89 25.39 10.04
CA THR A 38 -12.09 26.32 8.92
C THR A 38 -10.76 26.67 8.28
N ILE A 39 -10.65 26.51 6.96
CA ILE A 39 -9.49 26.88 6.14
C ILE A 39 -9.92 27.79 4.99
N SER A 40 -9.01 28.65 4.51
CA SER A 40 -9.29 29.54 3.36
C SER A 40 -8.14 29.56 2.33
N PRO A 41 -7.80 28.43 1.66
CA PRO A 41 -6.65 28.37 0.74
C PRO A 41 -6.75 29.34 -0.44
N LEU A 42 -7.98 29.65 -0.88
CA LEU A 42 -8.28 30.57 -1.99
C LEU A 42 -8.97 31.86 -1.50
N GLY A 43 -8.86 32.17 -0.21
CA GLY A 43 -9.51 33.34 0.40
C GLY A 43 -10.99 33.17 0.77
N VAL A 44 -11.61 32.03 0.44
CA VAL A 44 -12.99 31.69 0.84
C VAL A 44 -12.96 30.65 1.98
N PRO A 45 -13.63 30.90 3.11
CA PRO A 45 -13.73 29.94 4.21
C PRO A 45 -14.48 28.67 3.83
N GLN A 46 -13.90 27.52 4.13
CA GLN A 46 -14.48 26.20 3.96
C GLN A 46 -14.03 25.25 5.08
N GLN A 47 -14.80 24.18 5.32
CA GLN A 47 -14.40 23.12 6.25
C GLN A 47 -13.27 22.29 5.62
N GLY A 48 -12.21 22.06 6.38
CA GLY A 48 -11.09 21.20 6.01
C GLY A 48 -10.66 20.31 7.16
N ILE A 49 -9.90 19.26 6.84
CA ILE A 49 -9.29 18.38 7.83
C ILE A 49 -7.93 18.98 8.22
N LEU A 50 -7.73 19.12 9.53
CA LEU A 50 -6.51 19.66 10.14
C LEU A 50 -5.76 18.54 10.87
N ILE A 51 -4.43 18.63 10.87
CA ILE A 51 -3.59 17.83 11.75
C ILE A 51 -2.97 18.79 12.76
N ASN A 52 -3.24 18.57 14.05
CA ASN A 52 -2.81 19.45 15.13
C ASN A 52 -3.24 20.92 14.91
N GLY A 53 -4.42 21.14 14.33
CA GLY A 53 -4.95 22.47 14.02
C GLY A 53 -4.27 23.19 12.83
N GLN A 54 -3.40 22.51 12.08
CA GLN A 54 -2.67 23.11 10.96
C GLN A 54 -3.20 22.65 9.60
N PHE A 55 -3.19 23.57 8.64
CA PHE A 55 -3.40 23.32 7.22
C PHE A 55 -2.43 24.16 6.36
N PRO A 56 -1.56 23.56 5.54
CA PRO A 56 -1.25 22.13 5.47
C PRO A 56 -0.82 21.57 6.84
N GLY A 57 -0.94 20.25 7.02
CA GLY A 57 -0.49 19.59 8.26
C GLY A 57 1.02 19.77 8.53
N PRO A 58 1.50 19.41 9.73
CA PRO A 58 2.89 19.60 10.12
C PRO A 58 3.83 18.76 9.24
N ASN A 59 4.95 19.37 8.83
CA ASN A 59 6.00 18.67 8.11
C ASN A 59 6.71 17.66 9.02
N ILE A 60 6.96 16.46 8.49
CA ILE A 60 7.90 15.51 9.09
C ILE A 60 9.25 15.70 8.42
N ASN A 61 10.27 16.11 9.19
CA ASN A 61 11.65 16.14 8.72
C ASN A 61 12.38 14.90 9.21
N SER A 62 12.79 14.03 8.29
CA SER A 62 13.43 12.75 8.57
C SER A 62 14.51 12.45 7.54
N THR A 63 15.51 11.68 7.93
CA THR A 63 16.53 11.15 7.02
C THR A 63 16.23 9.69 6.67
N SER A 64 16.86 9.19 5.60
CA SER A 64 16.77 7.78 5.23
C SER A 64 17.11 6.88 6.42
N ASN A 65 16.39 5.76 6.53
CA ASN A 65 16.50 4.74 7.58
C ASN A 65 15.97 5.13 8.97
N ASN A 66 15.56 6.38 9.22
CA ASN A 66 14.96 6.70 10.53
C ASN A 66 13.60 6.01 10.70
N ASN A 67 13.32 5.61 11.94
CA ASN A 67 12.06 4.98 12.32
C ASN A 67 11.05 6.05 12.75
N LEU A 68 9.94 6.17 12.02
CA LEU A 68 8.87 7.12 12.35
C LEU A 68 7.73 6.41 13.08
N VAL A 69 7.38 6.91 14.26
CA VAL A 69 6.25 6.41 15.05
C VAL A 69 5.24 7.54 15.18
N ILE A 70 4.11 7.40 14.49
CA ILE A 70 3.06 8.42 14.46
C ILE A 70 1.82 7.86 15.18
N ASN A 71 1.50 8.45 16.32
CA ASN A 71 0.27 8.16 17.05
C ASN A 71 -0.84 9.08 16.56
N VAL A 72 -1.95 8.51 16.09
CA VAL A 72 -3.01 9.24 15.41
C VAL A 72 -4.30 9.13 16.22
N PHE A 73 -4.82 10.27 16.64
CA PHE A 73 -6.12 10.41 17.28
C PHE A 73 -7.10 11.00 16.28
N ASN A 74 -8.01 10.16 15.78
CA ASN A 74 -9.09 10.59 14.93
C ASN A 74 -10.22 11.18 15.78
N ASN A 75 -10.43 12.51 15.71
CA ASN A 75 -11.55 13.20 16.36
C ASN A 75 -12.62 13.65 15.36
N LEU A 76 -12.63 13.08 14.15
CA LEU A 76 -13.70 13.26 13.19
C LEU A 76 -14.90 12.37 13.57
N ASP A 77 -16.06 12.68 13.00
CA ASP A 77 -17.26 11.84 13.08
C ASP A 77 -17.30 10.75 11.98
N GLU A 78 -16.20 10.59 11.24
CA GLU A 78 -16.04 9.62 10.16
C GLU A 78 -14.72 8.83 10.24
N PRO A 79 -14.64 7.63 9.61
CA PRO A 79 -13.40 6.87 9.51
C PRO A 79 -12.30 7.66 8.78
N PHE A 80 -11.09 7.63 9.33
CA PHE A 80 -9.92 8.33 8.77
C PHE A 80 -8.76 7.37 8.53
N LEU A 81 -8.15 7.46 7.34
CA LEU A 81 -6.98 6.68 6.95
C LEU A 81 -5.88 7.61 6.44
N LEU A 82 -4.64 7.36 6.86
CA LEU A 82 -3.45 8.05 6.37
C LEU A 82 -2.68 7.16 5.40
N HIS A 83 -2.10 7.78 4.38
CA HIS A 83 -1.18 7.13 3.48
C HIS A 83 0.05 8.01 3.26
N CYS A 84 1.23 7.39 3.20
CA CYS A 84 2.48 8.10 2.91
C CYS A 84 2.78 7.98 1.41
N ALA A 85 2.85 9.12 0.71
CA ALA A 85 3.38 9.13 -0.64
C ALA A 85 4.92 9.20 -0.58
N ALA A 86 5.59 8.05 -0.66
CA ALA A 86 7.04 8.02 -0.84
C ALA A 86 7.40 8.71 -2.17
N ARG A 87 8.15 9.81 -2.11
CA ARG A 87 8.60 10.55 -3.31
C ARG A 87 10.11 10.76 -3.24
N PRO A 88 10.91 9.90 -3.89
CA PRO A 88 12.34 10.12 -4.06
C PRO A 88 12.68 11.38 -4.87
N ASN A 89 11.71 11.94 -5.61
CA ASN A 89 11.95 12.97 -6.62
C ASN A 89 10.82 14.03 -6.61
N PRO A 90 11.11 15.29 -7.01
CA PRO A 90 10.14 16.39 -7.01
C PRO A 90 8.85 16.08 -7.78
N GLN A 91 7.73 16.67 -7.35
CA GLN A 91 6.43 16.52 -7.99
C GLN A 91 6.49 16.85 -9.48
N GLY A 92 6.13 15.90 -10.35
CA GLY A 92 6.08 16.09 -11.81
C GLY A 92 7.39 15.78 -12.56
N SER A 93 8.44 15.31 -11.89
CA SER A 93 9.72 14.93 -12.52
C SER A 93 9.69 13.64 -13.33
N TYR A 94 8.66 12.81 -13.14
CA TYR A 94 8.42 11.62 -13.94
C TYR A 94 7.20 11.85 -14.83
N HIS A 95 7.43 11.89 -16.15
CA HIS A 95 6.39 12.01 -17.17
C HIS A 95 5.76 10.64 -17.45
N TYR A 96 5.04 10.08 -16.48
CA TYR A 96 4.44 8.74 -16.61
C TYR A 96 3.51 8.61 -17.82
N GLY A 97 2.79 9.67 -18.19
CA GLY A 97 1.94 9.70 -19.39
C GLY A 97 2.69 9.66 -20.72
N SER A 98 4.02 9.79 -20.71
CA SER A 98 4.88 9.63 -21.91
C SER A 98 5.52 8.25 -22.00
N ILE A 99 5.26 7.35 -21.04
CA ILE A 99 5.74 5.97 -21.08
C ILE A 99 4.81 5.17 -21.99
N ASN A 100 5.39 4.40 -22.90
CA ASN A 100 4.61 3.51 -23.76
C ASN A 100 3.94 2.41 -22.92
N ILE A 101 2.62 2.38 -22.93
CA ILE A 101 1.82 1.33 -22.29
C ILE A 101 2.03 0.03 -23.08
N THR A 102 2.43 -1.02 -22.38
CA THR A 102 2.70 -2.34 -22.98
C THR A 102 1.51 -3.30 -22.89
N ARG A 103 0.60 -3.06 -21.94
CA ARG A 103 -0.63 -3.81 -21.73
C ARG A 103 -1.62 -2.96 -20.96
N THR A 104 -2.90 -3.05 -21.30
CA THR A 104 -3.99 -2.44 -20.54
C THR A 104 -4.87 -3.54 -19.96
N ILE A 105 -5.27 -3.42 -18.70
CA ILE A 105 -6.17 -4.34 -18.01
C ILE A 105 -7.34 -3.53 -17.47
N LYS A 106 -8.54 -3.76 -18.00
CA LYS A 106 -9.80 -3.17 -17.51
C LYS A 106 -10.42 -4.08 -16.48
N LEU A 107 -10.55 -3.59 -15.25
CA LEU A 107 -11.21 -4.28 -14.15
C LEU A 107 -12.62 -3.71 -14.03
N VAL A 108 -13.56 -4.41 -14.66
CA VAL A 108 -15.00 -4.10 -14.66
C VAL A 108 -15.66 -4.90 -13.55
N ASN A 109 -16.39 -4.20 -12.69
CA ASN A 109 -17.13 -4.87 -11.63
C ASN A 109 -18.45 -5.49 -12.12
N SER A 110 -18.87 -6.54 -11.44
CA SER A 110 -20.22 -7.08 -11.61
C SER A 110 -20.75 -7.69 -10.31
N VAL A 111 -22.08 -7.72 -10.20
CA VAL A 111 -22.79 -8.39 -9.11
C VAL A 111 -23.73 -9.45 -9.66
N SER A 112 -23.70 -10.65 -9.07
CA SER A 112 -24.59 -11.74 -9.47
C SER A 112 -24.92 -12.66 -8.29
N LYS A 113 -26.00 -13.43 -8.41
CA LYS A 113 -26.33 -14.50 -7.46
C LYS A 113 -25.83 -15.83 -8.02
N VAL A 114 -24.91 -16.46 -7.29
CA VAL A 114 -24.40 -17.80 -7.60
C VAL A 114 -24.76 -18.70 -6.42
N ASP A 115 -25.47 -19.81 -6.68
CA ASP A 115 -25.96 -20.74 -5.66
C ASP A 115 -26.78 -20.06 -4.54
N GLY A 116 -27.60 -19.08 -4.91
CA GLY A 116 -28.42 -18.31 -3.97
C GLY A 116 -27.64 -17.28 -3.12
N LYS A 117 -26.31 -17.24 -3.20
CA LYS A 117 -25.46 -16.27 -2.52
C LYS A 117 -25.15 -15.08 -3.43
N LEU A 118 -25.31 -13.86 -2.92
CA LEU A 118 -24.87 -12.65 -3.61
C LEU A 118 -23.33 -12.63 -3.67
N ARG A 119 -22.78 -12.40 -4.87
CA ARG A 119 -21.34 -12.33 -5.11
C ARG A 119 -20.99 -11.10 -5.92
N TYR A 120 -19.86 -10.50 -5.56
CA TYR A 120 -19.19 -9.49 -6.34
C TYR A 120 -18.06 -10.14 -7.13
N ALA A 121 -17.88 -9.69 -8.35
CA ALA A 121 -16.92 -10.23 -9.29
C ALA A 121 -16.19 -9.10 -10.01
N ILE A 122 -14.99 -9.43 -10.48
CA ILE A 122 -14.17 -8.61 -11.37
C ILE A 122 -14.08 -9.39 -12.66
N ASN A 123 -14.52 -8.78 -13.77
CA ASN A 123 -14.55 -9.38 -15.10
C ASN A 123 -15.22 -10.78 -15.12
N GLY A 124 -16.30 -10.94 -14.36
CA GLY A 124 -17.07 -12.20 -14.31
C GLY A 124 -16.49 -13.30 -13.40
N VAL A 125 -15.42 -13.01 -12.64
CA VAL A 125 -14.85 -13.94 -11.66
C VAL A 125 -14.97 -13.36 -10.25
N SER A 126 -15.61 -14.12 -9.36
CA SER A 126 -15.67 -13.84 -7.93
C SER A 126 -14.55 -14.59 -7.22
N HIS A 127 -13.67 -13.84 -6.55
CA HIS A 127 -12.47 -14.37 -5.94
C HIS A 127 -12.78 -15.43 -4.87
N VAL A 128 -11.95 -16.46 -4.82
CA VAL A 128 -11.85 -17.39 -3.71
C VAL A 128 -10.39 -17.76 -3.48
N ASP A 129 -9.97 -17.78 -2.23
CA ASP A 129 -8.63 -18.23 -1.86
C ASP A 129 -8.53 -19.76 -2.04
N PRO A 130 -7.50 -20.25 -2.75
CA PRO A 130 -7.21 -21.67 -2.79
C PRO A 130 -6.66 -22.16 -1.43
N GLU A 131 -6.78 -23.46 -1.16
CA GLU A 131 -6.21 -24.07 0.06
C GLU A 131 -4.70 -23.88 0.17
N THR A 132 -3.99 -23.89 -0.97
CA THR A 132 -2.55 -23.65 -1.04
C THR A 132 -2.29 -22.22 -1.52
N PRO A 133 -1.54 -21.38 -0.78
CA PRO A 133 -1.22 -20.02 -1.21
C PRO A 133 -0.56 -19.97 -2.59
N LEU A 134 -0.96 -19.00 -3.43
CA LEU A 134 -0.54 -18.92 -4.84
C LEU A 134 0.98 -18.95 -5.02
N LYS A 135 1.70 -18.13 -4.26
CA LYS A 135 3.18 -18.08 -4.31
C LYS A 135 3.85 -19.35 -3.83
N LEU A 136 3.22 -20.07 -2.90
CA LEU A 136 3.72 -21.37 -2.44
C LEU A 136 3.53 -22.43 -3.52
N ALA A 137 2.40 -22.42 -4.21
CA ALA A 137 2.12 -23.31 -5.33
C ALA A 137 3.06 -23.06 -6.52
N GLU A 138 3.39 -21.80 -6.83
CA GLU A 138 4.42 -21.43 -7.82
C GLU A 138 5.81 -21.95 -7.41
N TYR A 139 6.21 -21.73 -6.15
CA TYR A 139 7.54 -22.13 -5.64
C TYR A 139 7.80 -23.64 -5.76
N PHE A 140 6.77 -24.47 -5.54
CA PHE A 140 6.86 -25.93 -5.65
C PHE A 140 6.47 -26.47 -7.03
N GLU A 141 6.29 -25.62 -8.04
CA GLU A 141 5.94 -26.01 -9.41
C GLU A 141 4.63 -26.82 -9.51
N ILE A 142 3.65 -26.52 -8.65
CA ILE A 142 2.33 -27.17 -8.63
C ILE A 142 1.18 -26.20 -8.96
N ALA A 143 1.48 -25.03 -9.52
CA ALA A 143 0.51 -23.99 -9.86
C ALA A 143 -0.68 -24.54 -10.67
N ASP A 144 -0.42 -25.34 -11.71
CA ASP A 144 -1.46 -25.92 -12.60
C ASP A 144 -2.47 -26.83 -11.88
N LYS A 145 -2.13 -27.31 -10.68
CA LYS A 145 -3.02 -28.12 -9.83
C LYS A 145 -3.85 -27.27 -8.86
N VAL A 146 -3.43 -26.03 -8.60
CA VAL A 146 -3.99 -25.16 -7.57
C VAL A 146 -4.81 -24.03 -8.17
N PHE A 147 -4.32 -23.38 -9.23
CA PHE A 147 -5.00 -22.25 -9.87
C PHE A 147 -4.67 -22.20 -11.37
N LYS A 148 -5.36 -21.31 -12.09
CA LYS A 148 -5.09 -21.00 -13.49
C LYS A 148 -4.73 -19.53 -13.61
N TYR A 149 -3.80 -19.23 -14.51
CA TYR A 149 -3.54 -17.85 -14.91
C TYR A 149 -4.62 -17.34 -15.86
N ASP A 150 -4.72 -16.02 -15.93
CA ASP A 150 -5.56 -15.26 -16.85
C ASP A 150 -7.02 -15.69 -16.76
N THR A 151 -7.49 -15.87 -15.52
CA THR A 151 -8.89 -16.22 -15.22
C THR A 151 -9.85 -15.08 -15.54
N ILE A 152 -9.33 -13.85 -15.65
CA ILE A 152 -10.06 -12.67 -16.07
C ILE A 152 -9.52 -12.12 -17.39
N SER A 153 -10.40 -11.56 -18.21
CA SER A 153 -10.06 -10.88 -19.47
C SER A 153 -9.44 -9.52 -19.22
N ASP A 154 -8.50 -9.10 -20.07
CA ASP A 154 -7.94 -7.74 -20.06
C ASP A 154 -8.94 -6.68 -20.51
N GLU A 155 -9.91 -7.05 -21.36
CA GLU A 155 -10.88 -6.10 -21.94
C GLU A 155 -12.12 -5.88 -21.06
N GLY A 156 -12.15 -6.46 -19.86
CA GLY A 156 -13.32 -6.43 -19.01
C GLY A 156 -14.29 -7.58 -19.27
N LEU A 157 -15.53 -7.42 -18.80
CA LEU A 157 -16.61 -8.37 -19.04
C LEU A 157 -17.40 -7.98 -20.29
N ALA A 158 -17.61 -8.92 -21.21
CA ALA A 158 -18.43 -8.68 -22.39
C ALA A 158 -19.88 -8.34 -22.01
N GLU A 159 -20.48 -7.40 -22.75
CA GLU A 159 -21.86 -6.96 -22.49
C GLU A 159 -22.85 -8.14 -22.50
N GLY A 160 -23.73 -8.19 -21.51
CA GLY A 160 -24.76 -9.22 -21.37
C GLY A 160 -24.30 -10.51 -20.69
N VAL A 161 -23.01 -10.68 -20.36
CA VAL A 161 -22.54 -11.80 -19.54
C VAL A 161 -22.90 -11.56 -18.08
N THR A 162 -23.84 -12.36 -17.56
CA THR A 162 -24.29 -12.30 -16.15
C THR A 162 -23.80 -13.49 -15.32
N THR A 163 -23.15 -14.45 -15.97
CA THR A 163 -22.59 -15.63 -15.32
C THR A 163 -21.33 -15.24 -14.57
N VAL A 164 -21.34 -15.46 -13.26
CA VAL A 164 -20.16 -15.29 -12.41
C VAL A 164 -19.60 -16.66 -12.08
N THR A 165 -18.32 -16.84 -12.35
CA THR A 165 -17.57 -18.02 -11.92
C THR A 165 -16.86 -17.74 -10.61
N VAL A 166 -16.62 -18.79 -9.81
CA VAL A 166 -15.90 -18.67 -8.54
C VAL A 166 -14.54 -19.34 -8.71
N ALA A 167 -13.47 -18.55 -8.68
CA ALA A 167 -12.11 -19.01 -8.88
C ALA A 167 -11.10 -17.98 -8.35
N PRO A 168 -9.83 -18.36 -8.13
CA PRO A 168 -8.77 -17.38 -7.89
C PRO A 168 -8.63 -16.41 -9.07
N ASN A 169 -8.57 -15.11 -8.78
CA ASN A 169 -8.24 -14.07 -9.77
C ASN A 169 -6.73 -13.97 -9.87
N VAL A 170 -6.15 -14.54 -10.92
CA VAL A 170 -4.70 -14.49 -11.15
C VAL A 170 -4.47 -14.04 -12.57
N VAL A 171 -3.74 -12.95 -12.74
CA VAL A 171 -3.31 -12.44 -14.04
C VAL A 171 -1.81 -12.63 -14.15
N ASN A 172 -1.36 -13.25 -15.24
CA ASN A 172 0.06 -13.38 -15.51
C ASN A 172 0.60 -12.06 -16.05
N THR A 173 1.75 -11.57 -15.58
CA THR A 173 2.36 -10.34 -16.09
C THR A 173 3.85 -10.53 -16.36
N THR A 174 4.38 -9.82 -17.38
CA THR A 174 5.80 -9.90 -17.71
C THR A 174 6.57 -8.82 -16.96
N PHE A 175 7.69 -9.20 -16.34
CA PHE A 175 8.58 -8.27 -15.67
C PHE A 175 9.06 -7.17 -16.63
N ARG A 176 9.08 -5.91 -16.14
CA ARG A 176 9.40 -4.67 -16.90
C ARG A 176 8.34 -4.21 -17.91
N ASN A 177 7.18 -4.84 -17.95
CA ASN A 177 6.04 -4.24 -18.65
C ASN A 177 5.52 -3.02 -17.89
N PHE A 178 5.14 -2.00 -18.65
CA PHE A 178 4.34 -0.88 -18.14
C PHE A 178 2.86 -1.21 -18.38
N ILE A 179 2.13 -1.49 -17.31
CA ILE A 179 0.74 -1.95 -17.36
C ILE A 179 -0.17 -0.83 -16.89
N GLU A 180 -1.15 -0.48 -17.70
CA GLU A 180 -2.25 0.39 -17.32
C GLU A 180 -3.37 -0.46 -16.73
N ILE A 181 -3.88 -0.07 -15.56
CA ILE A 181 -5.03 -0.72 -14.94
C ILE A 181 -6.16 0.30 -14.90
N ILE A 182 -7.27 -0.01 -15.56
CA ILE A 182 -8.46 0.83 -15.64
C ILE A 182 -9.51 0.20 -14.72
N PHE A 183 -10.04 0.98 -13.77
CA PHE A 183 -11.13 0.54 -12.90
C PHE A 183 -12.45 1.09 -13.45
N GLU A 184 -13.37 0.21 -13.81
CA GLU A 184 -14.71 0.57 -14.27
C GLU A 184 -15.75 0.09 -13.27
N ASN A 185 -16.49 1.04 -12.70
CA ASN A 185 -17.58 0.77 -11.79
C ASN A 185 -18.91 1.17 -12.42
N HIS A 186 -19.70 0.18 -12.87
CA HIS A 186 -21.04 0.39 -13.43
C HIS A 186 -22.16 0.27 -12.36
N GLU A 187 -21.78 -0.01 -11.11
CA GLU A 187 -22.72 -0.20 -10.00
C GLU A 187 -23.05 1.13 -9.32
N LYS A 188 -24.15 1.14 -8.56
CA LYS A 188 -24.57 2.32 -7.78
C LYS A 188 -23.80 2.50 -6.48
N SER A 189 -23.07 1.48 -6.04
CA SER A 189 -22.27 1.51 -4.81
C SER A 189 -20.82 1.88 -5.10
N LEU A 190 -20.23 2.70 -4.23
CA LEU A 190 -18.79 2.98 -4.24
C LEU A 190 -18.00 1.68 -4.06
N GLN A 191 -16.89 1.56 -4.79
CA GLN A 191 -15.91 0.50 -4.61
C GLN A 191 -14.57 1.08 -4.20
N SER A 192 -14.00 0.53 -3.14
CA SER A 192 -12.68 0.90 -2.64
C SER A 192 -11.68 -0.17 -3.05
N TRP A 193 -10.58 0.24 -3.68
CA TRP A 193 -9.50 -0.63 -4.09
C TRP A 193 -8.27 -0.38 -3.23
N HIS A 194 -7.66 -1.46 -2.73
CA HIS A 194 -6.37 -1.42 -2.06
C HIS A 194 -5.34 -2.08 -2.97
N LEU A 195 -4.29 -1.34 -3.31
CA LEU A 195 -3.21 -1.80 -4.17
C LEU A 195 -1.97 -2.00 -3.31
N ASP A 196 -1.52 -3.25 -3.20
CA ASP A 196 -0.31 -3.63 -2.48
C ASP A 196 0.82 -3.94 -3.49
N GLY A 197 1.99 -3.37 -3.26
CA GLY A 197 3.10 -3.35 -4.20
C GLY A 197 4.05 -2.19 -3.99
N TYR A 198 5.04 -2.06 -4.87
CA TYR A 198 6.13 -1.10 -4.67
C TYR A 198 5.77 0.34 -5.11
N SER A 199 5.01 0.51 -6.18
CA SER A 199 4.73 1.83 -6.76
C SER A 199 3.46 1.82 -7.61
N PHE A 200 2.49 2.65 -7.22
CA PHE A 200 1.26 2.89 -7.98
C PHE A 200 1.12 4.39 -8.23
N PHE A 201 0.70 4.77 -9.44
CA PHE A 201 0.52 6.16 -9.83
C PHE A 201 -0.86 6.34 -10.45
N ALA A 202 -1.65 7.23 -9.89
CA ALA A 202 -2.86 7.69 -10.55
C ALA A 202 -2.44 8.56 -11.74
N VAL A 203 -2.94 8.21 -12.91
CA VAL A 203 -2.83 9.01 -14.14
C VAL A 203 -4.22 9.57 -14.42
N ALA A 204 -4.30 10.88 -14.65
CA ALA A 204 -5.54 11.61 -14.95
C ALA A 204 -5.37 12.38 -16.26
#